data_AF-A0A101X9J7-F1
#
_entry.id   AF-A0A101X9J7-F1
#
_cell.length_a   1.000
_cell.length_b   1.000
_cell.length_c   1.000
_cell.angle_alpha   90.00
_cell.angle_beta   90.00
_cell.angle_gamma   90.00
#
_symmetry.space_group_name_H-M   'P 1'
#
loop_
_entity.id
_entity.type
_entity.pdbx_description
1 polymer ?
#
loop_
_entity_poly.entity_id
_entity_poly.type
_entity_poly.pdbx_seq_one_letter_code
_entity_poly.pdbx_strand_id
1 'polypeptide(L)'
;MGVLGDMLRRELERMGVQRLAYPRRFKCRHQPEQCAAVGLLLGRYKLCRFPDGVALVGSGMPCPEPVHVELKPPEFPKIYIDLGLWGIHTDSEKNELVEQIAAAIASVRRELWDGNLVLTRAPAEFLERFGRAMRGMRHAVAIASGPPPRDGLVLDPEGPCVADEALLRGADEIVVGGVVDKERIYKGATARIAAEIGVPDGRRCRIELRGSTVGVPDRLNKIIEIV
;
A
#
# COMPACT_ATOMS: atom_id res chain seq x y z
N MET A 1 12.02 0.90 11.24
CA MET A 1 12.52 0.56 9.89
C MET A 1 11.41 -0.22 9.22
N GLY A 2 11.21 -0.09 7.91
CA GLY A 2 10.14 -0.84 7.23
C GLY A 2 10.37 -2.34 7.35
N VAL A 3 9.28 -3.12 7.32
CA VAL A 3 9.29 -4.57 7.58
C VAL A 3 10.26 -5.30 6.65
N LEU A 4 10.23 -4.97 5.36
CA LEU A 4 11.12 -5.61 4.38
C LEU A 4 12.57 -5.14 4.50
N GLY A 5 12.80 -3.88 4.87
CA GLY A 5 14.13 -3.36 5.14
C GLY A 5 14.79 -4.08 6.31
N ASP A 6 14.03 -4.33 7.38
CA ASP A 6 14.46 -5.13 8.52
C ASP A 6 14.80 -6.56 8.12
N MET A 7 13.96 -7.20 7.29
CA MET A 7 14.22 -8.54 6.77
C MET A 7 15.49 -8.60 5.92
N LEU A 8 15.65 -7.66 4.98
CA LEU A 8 16.83 -7.60 4.12
C LEU A 8 18.11 -7.41 4.95
N ARG A 9 18.08 -6.52 5.93
CA ARG A 9 19.22 -6.28 6.83
C ARG A 9 19.63 -7.55 7.58
N ARG A 10 18.67 -8.29 8.17
CA ARG A 10 18.95 -9.56 8.87
C ARG A 10 19.57 -10.60 7.94
N GLU A 11 19.06 -10.71 6.72
CA GLU A 11 19.62 -11.61 5.71
C GLU A 11 21.05 -11.23 5.33
N LEU A 12 21.35 -9.94 5.15
CA LEU A 12 22.70 -9.46 4.87
C LEU A 12 23.65 -9.70 6.05
N GLU A 13 23.21 -9.42 7.28
CA GLU A 13 23.97 -9.69 8.51
C GLU A 13 24.31 -11.17 8.65
N ARG A 14 23.35 -12.07 8.39
CA ARG A 14 23.56 -13.53 8.38
C ARG A 14 24.63 -13.98 7.37
N MET A 15 24.79 -13.23 6.28
CA MET A 15 25.81 -13.46 5.24
C MET A 15 27.15 -12.76 5.54
N GLY A 16 27.31 -12.14 6.71
CA GLY A 16 28.50 -11.37 7.07
C GLY A 16 28.63 -10.04 6.33
N VAL A 17 27.55 -9.55 5.70
CA VAL A 17 27.54 -8.28 4.98
C VAL A 17 27.08 -7.17 5.93
N GLN A 18 28.03 -6.35 6.37
CA GLN A 18 27.73 -5.25 7.29
C GLN A 18 27.04 -4.05 6.62
N ARG A 19 27.27 -3.85 5.32
CA ARG A 19 26.72 -2.72 4.57
C ARG A 19 26.45 -3.08 3.12
N LEU A 20 25.28 -2.69 2.63
CA LEU A 20 24.92 -2.78 1.23
C LEU A 20 25.41 -1.53 0.47
N ALA A 21 26.11 -1.72 -0.64
CA ALA A 21 26.44 -0.62 -1.56
C ALA A 21 25.25 -0.33 -2.49
N TYR A 22 24.89 0.94 -2.65
CA TYR A 22 23.76 1.37 -3.49
C TYR A 22 24.24 2.01 -4.81
N PRO A 23 23.46 1.91 -5.90
CA PRO A 23 23.74 2.63 -7.14
C PRO A 23 23.80 4.14 -6.90
N ARG A 24 24.68 4.86 -7.62
CA ARG A 24 24.79 6.33 -7.54
C ARG A 24 23.47 7.07 -7.74
N ARG A 25 22.58 6.54 -8.59
CA ARG A 25 21.26 7.11 -8.89
C ARG A 25 20.13 6.34 -8.20
N PHE A 26 20.41 5.68 -7.08
CA PHE A 26 19.39 4.97 -6.32
C PHE A 26 18.38 5.96 -5.74
N LYS A 27 17.15 5.91 -6.26
CA LYS A 27 16.06 6.78 -5.81
C LYS A 27 15.36 6.12 -4.63
N CYS A 28 15.59 6.66 -3.44
CA CYS A 28 14.84 6.32 -2.24
C CYS A 28 14.53 7.61 -1.48
N ARG A 29 13.28 7.75 -1.01
CA ARG A 29 12.84 8.92 -0.22
C ARG A 29 12.81 8.64 1.28
N HIS A 30 13.03 7.38 1.67
CA HIS A 30 12.87 6.90 3.04
C HIS A 30 14.10 6.07 3.40
N GLN A 31 13.92 4.87 3.94
CA GLN A 31 15.01 4.00 4.36
C GLN A 31 15.57 3.21 3.16
N PRO A 32 16.88 3.30 2.87
CA PRO A 32 17.49 2.66 1.71
C PRO A 32 17.27 1.13 1.63
N GLU A 33 17.32 0.43 2.76
CA GLU A 33 17.13 -1.02 2.87
C GLU A 33 15.71 -1.42 2.48
N GLN A 34 14.71 -0.69 2.98
CA GLN A 34 13.31 -0.90 2.61
C GLN A 34 13.08 -0.69 1.11
N CYS A 35 13.58 0.42 0.57
CA CYS A 35 13.51 0.71 -0.87
C CYS A 35 14.20 -0.38 -1.70
N ALA A 36 15.34 -0.89 -1.24
CA ALA A 36 16.08 -1.95 -1.90
C ALA A 36 15.32 -3.28 -1.87
N ALA A 37 14.75 -3.66 -0.72
CA ALA A 37 13.98 -4.88 -0.56
C ALA A 37 12.73 -4.88 -1.46
N VAL A 38 11.96 -3.79 -1.48
CA VAL A 38 10.85 -3.61 -2.42
C VAL A 38 11.35 -3.69 -3.88
N GLY A 39 12.48 -3.04 -4.18
CA GLY A 39 13.10 -3.06 -5.49
C GLY A 39 13.55 -4.45 -5.95
N LEU A 40 14.02 -5.30 -5.04
CA LEU A 40 14.37 -6.71 -5.28
C LEU A 40 13.10 -7.53 -5.58
N LEU A 41 12.05 -7.39 -4.77
CA LEU A 41 10.77 -8.10 -4.99
C LEU A 41 10.12 -7.72 -6.33
N LEU A 42 10.22 -6.45 -6.75
CA LEU A 42 9.71 -5.97 -8.05
C LEU A 42 10.65 -6.29 -9.23
N GLY A 43 11.75 -7.00 -8.98
CA GLY A 43 12.75 -7.37 -9.98
C GLY A 43 13.44 -6.17 -10.65
N ARG A 44 13.43 -5.00 -10.00
CA ARG A 44 14.10 -3.78 -10.50
C ARG A 44 15.60 -3.83 -10.25
N TYR A 45 15.99 -4.53 -9.19
CA TYR A 45 17.36 -4.70 -8.77
C TYR A 45 17.65 -6.18 -8.49
N LYS A 46 18.93 -6.48 -8.32
CA LYS A 46 19.51 -7.74 -7.85
C LYS A 46 20.67 -7.42 -6.93
N LEU A 47 21.04 -8.36 -6.06
CA LEU A 47 22.25 -8.25 -5.24
C LEU A 47 23.40 -8.97 -5.93
N CYS A 48 24.57 -8.35 -5.92
CA CYS A 48 25.76 -8.89 -6.55
C CYS A 48 26.95 -8.75 -5.60
N ARG A 49 27.74 -9.82 -5.49
CA ARG A 49 29.01 -9.80 -4.77
C ARG A 49 30.13 -9.27 -5.67
N PHE A 50 30.96 -8.45 -5.07
CA PHE A 50 32.17 -7.84 -5.61
C PHE A 50 33.30 -8.06 -4.60
N PRO A 51 34.58 -7.85 -4.99
CA PRO A 51 35.71 -7.98 -4.06
C PRO A 51 35.55 -7.14 -2.78
N ASP A 52 34.96 -5.94 -2.90
CA ASP A 52 34.81 -4.98 -1.80
C ASP A 52 33.48 -5.12 -1.03
N GLY A 53 32.66 -6.14 -1.32
CA GLY A 53 31.42 -6.42 -0.62
C GLY A 53 30.23 -6.71 -1.52
N VAL A 54 29.00 -6.46 -1.02
CA VAL A 54 27.76 -6.72 -1.76
C VAL A 54 27.12 -5.39 -2.16
N ALA A 55 26.68 -5.32 -3.41
CA ALA A 55 26.01 -4.15 -3.96
C ALA A 55 24.63 -4.49 -4.53
N LEU A 56 23.72 -3.53 -4.40
CA LEU A 56 22.47 -3.50 -5.14
C LEU A 56 22.75 -3.02 -6.56
N VAL A 57 22.34 -3.80 -7.54
CA VAL A 57 22.62 -3.58 -8.96
C VAL A 57 21.32 -3.60 -9.75
N GLY A 58 21.17 -2.71 -10.73
CA GLY A 58 19.98 -2.70 -11.59
C GLY A 58 19.82 -4.02 -12.34
N SER A 59 18.58 -4.47 -12.55
CA SER A 59 18.31 -5.80 -13.14
C SER A 59 18.99 -6.02 -14.50
N GLY A 60 19.09 -4.98 -15.33
CA GLY A 60 19.73 -5.00 -16.64
C GLY A 60 21.25 -4.81 -16.66
N MET A 61 21.91 -4.67 -15.50
CA MET A 61 23.36 -4.47 -15.40
C MET A 61 24.09 -5.80 -15.15
N PRO A 62 25.38 -5.93 -15.48
CA PRO A 62 26.18 -7.12 -15.17
C PRO A 62 26.24 -7.43 -13.68
N CYS A 63 26.24 -8.72 -13.33
CA CYS A 63 26.31 -9.22 -11.95
C CYS A 63 27.31 -10.38 -11.92
N PRO A 64 28.57 -10.13 -11.53
CA PRO A 64 29.62 -11.16 -11.56
C PRO A 64 29.24 -12.40 -10.75
N GLU A 65 28.74 -12.17 -9.53
CA GLU A 65 28.30 -13.23 -8.63
C GLU A 65 26.96 -12.82 -7.97
N PRO A 66 25.83 -13.40 -8.41
CA PRO A 66 24.53 -13.13 -7.80
C PRO A 66 24.47 -13.55 -6.34
N VAL A 67 23.90 -12.69 -5.50
CA VAL A 67 23.57 -13.01 -4.11
C VAL A 67 22.07 -13.14 -3.99
N HIS A 68 21.61 -14.27 -3.46
CA HIS A 68 20.19 -14.54 -3.24
C HIS A 68 19.86 -14.35 -1.77
N VAL A 69 18.82 -13.55 -1.51
CA VAL A 69 18.25 -13.33 -0.18
C VAL A 69 16.82 -13.86 -0.17
N GLU A 70 16.42 -14.52 0.90
CA GLU A 70 15.05 -15.02 1.05
C GLU A 70 14.17 -13.93 1.66
N LEU A 71 13.62 -13.08 0.80
CA LEU A 71 12.62 -12.09 1.21
C LEU A 71 11.23 -12.69 1.05
N LYS A 72 10.67 -13.23 2.15
CA LYS A 72 9.25 -13.60 2.21
C LYS A 72 8.41 -12.39 2.62
N PRO A 73 7.73 -11.70 1.70
CA PRO A 73 6.96 -10.52 2.07
C PRO A 73 5.85 -10.85 3.08
N PRO A 74 5.49 -9.90 3.97
CA PRO A 74 4.42 -10.11 4.92
C PRO A 74 3.09 -10.28 4.19
N GLU A 75 2.31 -11.27 4.62
CA GLU A 75 0.97 -11.51 4.08
C GLU A 75 -0.02 -10.45 4.56
N PHE A 76 0.09 -10.07 5.84
CA PHE A 76 -0.76 -9.10 6.54
C PHE A 76 0.03 -7.89 7.05
N PRO A 77 -0.63 -6.74 7.29
CA PRO A 77 -2.05 -6.50 7.03
C PRO A 77 -2.36 -6.41 5.53
N LYS A 78 -3.61 -6.71 5.15
CA LYS A 78 -4.17 -6.41 3.82
C LYS A 78 -4.99 -5.13 3.91
N ILE A 79 -4.66 -4.17 3.07
CA ILE A 79 -5.36 -2.91 2.91
C ILE A 79 -6.15 -3.00 1.62
N TYR A 80 -7.47 -3.09 1.74
CA TYR A 80 -8.41 -3.12 0.63
C TYR A 80 -8.85 -1.69 0.31
N ILE A 81 -8.67 -1.25 -0.93
CA ILE A 81 -9.33 -0.06 -1.46
C ILE A 81 -10.51 -0.54 -2.29
N ASP A 82 -11.71 -0.24 -1.80
CA ASP A 82 -12.93 -0.69 -2.44
C ASP A 82 -13.47 0.30 -3.47
N LEU A 83 -13.58 -0.15 -4.72
CA LEU A 83 -14.00 0.67 -5.86
C LEU A 83 -15.47 0.44 -6.24
N GLY A 84 -16.27 -0.18 -5.37
CA GLY A 84 -17.67 -0.49 -5.65
C GLY A 84 -18.52 0.74 -5.97
N LEU A 85 -18.11 1.91 -5.49
CA LEU A 85 -18.79 3.18 -5.74
C LEU A 85 -18.20 3.99 -6.90
N TRP A 86 -17.30 3.41 -7.71
CA TRP A 86 -16.65 4.10 -8.83
C TRP A 86 -17.61 4.91 -9.70
N GLY A 87 -18.79 4.37 -9.99
CA GLY A 87 -19.77 4.97 -10.88
C GLY A 87 -20.42 6.28 -10.39
N ILE A 88 -20.31 6.62 -9.11
CA ILE A 88 -20.90 7.87 -8.59
C ILE A 88 -20.05 9.10 -8.88
N HIS A 89 -18.74 8.89 -9.03
CA HIS A 89 -17.74 9.94 -9.18
C HIS A 89 -17.85 10.67 -10.52
N THR A 90 -17.53 11.96 -10.51
CA THR A 90 -17.28 12.70 -11.76
C THR A 90 -15.99 12.23 -12.44
N ASP A 91 -15.75 12.63 -13.69
CA ASP A 91 -14.51 12.26 -14.39
C ASP A 91 -13.26 12.79 -13.67
N SER A 92 -13.35 14.00 -13.14
CA SER A 92 -12.31 14.66 -12.35
C SER A 92 -12.03 13.89 -11.06
N GLU A 93 -13.05 13.50 -10.32
CA GLU A 93 -12.93 12.68 -9.10
C GLU A 93 -12.37 11.28 -9.40
N LYS A 94 -12.74 10.67 -10.53
CA LYS A 94 -12.18 9.40 -11.01
C LYS A 94 -10.67 9.49 -11.28
N ASN A 95 -10.23 10.57 -11.93
CA ASN A 95 -8.80 10.80 -12.18
C ASN A 95 -8.06 11.02 -10.86
N GLU A 96 -8.63 11.79 -9.93
CA GLU A 96 -8.04 12.00 -8.62
C GLU A 96 -7.96 10.70 -7.79
N LEU A 97 -8.99 9.85 -7.84
CA LEU A 97 -8.97 8.55 -7.17
C LEU A 97 -7.81 7.68 -7.68
N VAL A 98 -7.58 7.66 -9.00
CA VAL A 98 -6.43 6.95 -9.59
C VAL A 98 -5.10 7.53 -9.09
N GLU A 99 -4.97 8.85 -9.01
CA GLU A 99 -3.78 9.51 -8.46
C GLU A 99 -3.56 9.20 -6.98
N GLN A 100 -4.63 9.21 -6.18
CA GLN A 100 -4.56 8.87 -4.76
C GLN A 100 -4.15 7.41 -4.55
N ILE A 101 -4.62 6.47 -5.38
CA ILE A 101 -4.19 5.07 -5.34
C ILE A 101 -2.72 4.92 -5.76
N ALA A 102 -2.27 5.63 -6.79
CA ALA A 102 -0.86 5.64 -7.18
C ALA A 102 0.03 6.17 -6.04
N ALA A 103 -0.42 7.21 -5.32
CA ALA A 103 0.24 7.73 -4.14
C ALA A 103 0.18 6.73 -2.96
N ALA A 104 -0.92 6.01 -2.78
CA ALA A 104 -1.08 4.99 -1.74
C ALA A 104 -0.07 3.85 -1.91
N ILE A 105 0.23 3.42 -3.15
CA ILE A 105 1.30 2.45 -3.42
C ILE A 105 2.64 2.96 -2.88
N ALA A 106 2.93 4.25 -3.06
CA ALA A 106 4.15 4.84 -2.52
C ALA A 106 4.13 4.93 -0.98
N SER A 107 2.96 5.15 -0.36
CA SER A 107 2.78 5.11 1.10
C SER A 107 3.03 3.71 1.66
N VAL A 108 2.39 2.68 1.10
CA VAL A 108 2.54 1.28 1.56
C VAL A 108 4.00 0.82 1.47
N ARG A 109 4.72 1.18 0.40
CA ARG A 109 6.14 0.82 0.23
C ARG A 109 7.08 1.36 1.30
N ARG A 110 6.65 2.34 2.12
CA ARG A 110 7.48 2.89 3.20
C ARG A 110 7.67 1.90 4.34
N GLU A 111 6.66 1.08 4.62
CA GLU A 111 6.65 0.17 5.76
C GLU A 111 6.43 -1.29 5.34
N LEU A 112 5.69 -1.53 4.25
CA LEU A 112 5.28 -2.85 3.74
C LEU A 112 5.69 -3.02 2.26
N TRP A 113 4.84 -3.62 1.43
CA TRP A 113 5.04 -3.74 -0.02
C TRP A 113 3.71 -3.79 -0.77
N ASP A 114 3.76 -3.69 -2.09
CA ASP A 114 2.59 -3.55 -2.95
C ASP A 114 1.53 -4.63 -2.76
N GLY A 115 1.92 -5.88 -2.48
CA GLY A 115 0.98 -6.99 -2.30
C GLY A 115 0.20 -6.93 -0.97
N ASN A 116 0.49 -5.99 -0.07
CA ASN A 116 -0.40 -5.65 1.03
C ASN A 116 -1.54 -4.73 0.61
N LEU A 117 -1.48 -4.13 -0.58
CA LEU A 117 -2.57 -3.33 -1.15
C LEU A 117 -3.40 -4.16 -2.12
N VAL A 118 -4.72 -4.14 -1.94
CA VAL A 118 -5.68 -4.88 -2.79
C VAL A 118 -6.73 -3.91 -3.30
N LEU A 119 -6.94 -3.88 -4.61
CA LEU A 119 -8.02 -3.13 -5.24
C LEU A 119 -9.20 -4.07 -5.50
N THR A 120 -10.35 -3.82 -4.88
CA THR A 120 -11.54 -4.67 -5.00
C THR A 120 -12.61 -4.00 -5.86
N ARG A 121 -13.45 -4.83 -6.48
CA ARG A 121 -14.59 -4.38 -7.32
C ARG A 121 -14.17 -3.36 -8.38
N ALA A 122 -12.96 -3.50 -8.91
CA ALA A 122 -12.35 -2.58 -9.86
C ALA A 122 -13.02 -2.71 -11.25
N PRO A 123 -13.78 -1.69 -11.73
CA PRO A 123 -14.41 -1.77 -13.05
C PRO A 123 -13.40 -1.61 -14.19
N ALA A 124 -13.76 -2.05 -15.39
CA ALA A 124 -12.90 -1.98 -16.57
C ALA A 124 -12.39 -0.55 -16.86
N GLU A 125 -13.26 0.47 -16.72
CA GLU A 125 -12.89 1.88 -16.89
C GLU A 125 -11.77 2.28 -15.91
N PHE A 126 -11.87 1.88 -14.64
CA PHE A 126 -10.83 2.13 -13.66
C PHE A 126 -9.51 1.46 -14.06
N LEU A 127 -9.55 0.18 -14.44
CA LEU A 127 -8.36 -0.57 -14.82
C LEU A 127 -7.63 0.07 -16.01
N GLU A 128 -8.37 0.59 -16.97
CA GLU A 128 -7.81 1.32 -18.11
C GLU A 128 -7.10 2.60 -17.67
N ARG A 129 -7.77 3.45 -16.85
CA ARG A 129 -7.20 4.70 -16.35
C ARG A 129 -5.98 4.44 -15.47
N PHE A 130 -6.08 3.48 -14.56
CA PHE A 130 -5.00 3.06 -13.68
C PHE A 130 -3.80 2.55 -14.48
N GLY A 131 -4.01 1.70 -15.49
CA GLY A 131 -2.94 1.22 -16.37
C GLY A 131 -2.24 2.34 -17.15
N ARG A 132 -2.98 3.38 -17.58
CA ARG A 132 -2.40 4.58 -18.22
C ARG A 132 -1.59 5.40 -17.22
N ALA A 133 -2.13 5.68 -16.04
CA ALA A 133 -1.46 6.46 -15.00
C ALA A 133 -0.18 5.78 -14.47
N MET A 134 -0.20 4.45 -14.39
CA MET A 134 0.91 3.63 -13.87
C MET A 134 1.88 3.17 -14.96
N ARG A 135 1.78 3.69 -16.18
CA ARG A 135 2.63 3.27 -17.31
C ARG A 135 4.12 3.42 -16.96
N GLY A 136 4.87 2.33 -17.08
CA GLY A 136 6.30 2.27 -16.74
C GLY A 136 6.63 2.13 -15.25
N MET A 137 5.62 2.18 -14.38
CA MET A 137 5.76 1.84 -12.97
C MET A 137 5.57 0.33 -12.79
N ARG A 138 6.61 -0.35 -12.29
CA ARG A 138 6.44 -1.73 -11.83
C ARG A 138 5.74 -1.70 -10.48
N HIS A 139 4.70 -2.50 -10.33
CA HIS A 139 3.99 -2.71 -9.08
C HIS A 139 3.47 -4.15 -9.00
N ALA A 140 3.16 -4.59 -7.78
CA ALA A 140 2.60 -5.92 -7.50
C ALA A 140 1.28 -5.85 -6.71
N VAL A 141 0.57 -4.72 -6.82
CA VAL A 141 -0.76 -4.52 -6.24
C VAL A 141 -1.71 -5.59 -6.74
N ALA A 142 -2.45 -6.21 -5.83
CA ALA A 142 -3.44 -7.22 -6.16
C ALA A 142 -4.75 -6.57 -6.64
N ILE A 143 -5.40 -7.18 -7.61
CA ILE A 143 -6.73 -6.77 -8.08
C ILE A 143 -7.67 -7.97 -7.90
N ALA A 144 -8.75 -7.75 -7.15
CA ALA A 144 -9.79 -8.75 -6.91
C ALA A 144 -11.11 -8.28 -7.50
N SER A 145 -11.82 -9.16 -8.20
CA SER A 145 -13.12 -8.86 -8.80
C SER A 145 -14.25 -8.76 -7.77
N GLY A 146 -14.15 -9.56 -6.69
CA GLY A 146 -15.14 -9.60 -5.61
C GLY A 146 -15.01 -8.45 -4.60
N PRO A 147 -15.95 -8.38 -3.64
CA PRO A 147 -15.87 -7.46 -2.51
C PRO A 147 -14.70 -7.84 -1.57
N PRO A 148 -14.25 -6.90 -0.72
CA PRO A 148 -13.38 -7.19 0.41
C PRO A 148 -14.00 -8.22 1.37
N PRO A 149 -13.18 -8.81 2.26
CA PRO A 149 -13.65 -9.67 3.34
C PRO A 149 -14.68 -8.98 4.25
N ARG A 150 -15.78 -9.67 4.55
CA ARG A 150 -16.85 -9.20 5.45
C ARG A 150 -16.41 -8.96 6.89
N ASP A 151 -15.35 -9.64 7.31
CA ASP A 151 -14.81 -9.54 8.66
C ASP A 151 -13.63 -8.54 8.70
N GLY A 152 -13.41 -7.74 7.65
CA GLY A 152 -12.44 -6.64 7.67
C GLY A 152 -12.84 -5.49 8.60
N LEU A 153 -11.87 -4.70 9.05
CA LEU A 153 -12.09 -3.42 9.73
C LEU A 153 -12.33 -2.33 8.68
N VAL A 154 -13.52 -1.74 8.63
CA VAL A 154 -13.82 -0.66 7.68
C VAL A 154 -13.51 0.70 8.31
N LEU A 155 -12.66 1.49 7.66
CA LEU A 155 -12.40 2.87 8.03
C LEU A 155 -13.50 3.78 7.47
N ASP A 156 -14.47 4.08 8.32
CA ASP A 156 -15.67 4.86 8.01
C ASP A 156 -15.71 6.12 8.88
N PRO A 157 -15.65 7.34 8.30
CA PRO A 157 -15.74 8.58 9.08
C PRO A 157 -16.99 8.70 9.96
N GLU A 158 -18.08 8.00 9.60
CA GLU A 158 -19.35 7.98 10.31
C GLU A 158 -19.56 6.68 11.11
N GLY A 159 -18.54 5.83 11.20
CA GLY A 159 -18.59 4.54 11.89
C GLY A 159 -18.77 4.69 13.41
N PRO A 160 -19.51 3.79 14.09
CA PRO A 160 -19.83 3.92 15.51
C PRO A 160 -18.63 3.70 16.45
N CYS A 161 -17.62 2.90 16.07
CA CYS A 161 -16.40 2.70 16.88
C CYS A 161 -15.29 3.69 16.53
N VAL A 162 -14.34 3.86 17.44
CA VAL A 162 -13.11 4.64 17.21
C VAL A 162 -11.98 3.69 16.85
N ALA A 163 -11.26 3.99 15.78
CA ALA A 163 -10.08 3.26 15.35
C ALA A 163 -8.86 3.70 16.17
N ASP A 164 -8.71 3.13 17.37
CA ASP A 164 -7.53 3.37 18.20
C ASP A 164 -6.31 2.56 17.73
N GLU A 165 -5.14 2.85 18.31
CA GLU A 165 -3.89 2.20 17.95
C GLU A 165 -3.92 0.68 18.17
N ALA A 166 -4.56 0.20 19.24
CA ALA A 166 -4.62 -1.23 19.55
C ALA A 166 -5.46 -1.98 18.51
N LEU A 167 -6.59 -1.41 18.12
CA LEU A 167 -7.45 -1.96 17.08
C LEU A 167 -6.77 -1.98 15.72
N LEU A 168 -6.10 -0.88 15.34
CA LEU A 168 -5.38 -0.80 14.06
C LEU A 168 -4.21 -1.79 14.00
N ARG A 169 -3.41 -1.91 15.06
CA ARG A 169 -2.29 -2.87 15.12
C ARG A 169 -2.75 -4.34 15.10
N GLY A 170 -3.95 -4.61 15.61
CA GLY A 170 -4.53 -5.96 15.64
C GLY A 170 -5.35 -6.33 14.40
N ALA A 171 -5.52 -5.40 13.45
CA ALA A 171 -6.32 -5.64 12.26
C ALA A 171 -5.48 -6.27 11.13
N ASP A 172 -5.76 -7.52 10.80
CA ASP A 172 -5.17 -8.18 9.64
C ASP A 172 -5.75 -7.65 8.31
N GLU A 173 -7.01 -7.22 8.32
CA GLU A 173 -7.72 -6.76 7.12
C GLU A 173 -8.35 -5.40 7.38
N ILE A 174 -7.96 -4.40 6.59
CA ILE A 174 -8.42 -3.02 6.69
C ILE A 174 -9.06 -2.64 5.36
N VAL A 175 -10.28 -2.13 5.39
CA VAL A 175 -11.03 -1.72 4.21
C VAL A 175 -11.19 -0.20 4.23
N VAL A 176 -10.81 0.43 3.13
CA VAL A 176 -10.97 1.86 2.89
C VAL A 176 -11.84 2.04 1.65
N GLY A 177 -12.85 2.89 1.73
CA GLY A 177 -13.68 3.21 0.57
C GLY A 177 -12.88 4.03 -0.44
N GLY A 178 -12.85 3.61 -1.71
CA GLY A 178 -12.31 4.37 -2.82
C GLY A 178 -13.26 5.50 -3.21
N VAL A 179 -13.44 6.47 -2.33
CA VAL A 179 -14.37 7.60 -2.47
C VAL A 179 -13.58 8.90 -2.43
N VAL A 180 -13.88 9.81 -3.35
CA VAL A 180 -13.27 11.15 -3.42
C VAL A 180 -14.37 12.20 -3.33
N ASP A 181 -14.38 12.93 -2.22
CA ASP A 181 -15.40 13.94 -1.89
C ASP A 181 -14.90 15.36 -2.21
N LYS A 182 -14.56 15.62 -3.47
CA LYS A 182 -13.98 16.91 -3.89
C LYS A 182 -15.01 17.85 -4.51
N GLU A 183 -15.75 17.37 -5.50
CA GLU A 183 -16.75 18.16 -6.20
C GLU A 183 -18.13 17.93 -5.59
N ARG A 184 -18.36 16.72 -5.10
CA ARG A 184 -19.57 16.32 -4.38
C ARG A 184 -19.21 15.77 -3.01
N ILE A 185 -20.11 15.94 -2.05
CA ILE A 185 -19.99 15.34 -0.73
C ILE A 185 -20.84 14.07 -0.72
N TYR A 186 -20.21 12.92 -0.53
CA TYR A 186 -20.86 11.61 -0.55
C TYR A 186 -21.06 11.09 0.88
N LYS A 187 -21.88 11.78 1.66
CA LYS A 187 -22.23 11.36 3.04
C LYS A 187 -22.72 9.92 3.07
N GLY A 188 -22.21 9.13 4.02
CA GLY A 188 -22.54 7.72 4.15
C GLY A 188 -22.01 6.81 3.04
N ALA A 189 -21.10 7.27 2.17
CA ALA A 189 -20.56 6.43 1.08
C ALA A 189 -19.85 5.19 1.61
N THR A 190 -18.98 5.33 2.62
CA THR A 190 -18.31 4.19 3.24
C THR A 190 -19.27 3.29 4.02
N ALA A 191 -20.29 3.86 4.65
CA ALA A 191 -21.38 3.10 5.27
C ALA A 191 -22.12 2.22 4.24
N ARG A 192 -22.38 2.76 3.04
CA ARG A 192 -22.97 2.00 1.94
C ARG A 192 -22.04 0.88 1.45
N ILE A 193 -20.73 1.14 1.34
CA ILE A 193 -19.73 0.11 1.01
C ILE A 193 -19.77 -1.02 2.04
N ALA A 194 -19.74 -0.69 3.33
CA ALA A 194 -19.80 -1.66 4.41
C ALA A 194 -21.09 -2.50 4.35
N ALA A 195 -22.24 -1.87 4.09
CA ALA A 195 -23.51 -2.56 3.95
C ALA A 195 -23.56 -3.51 2.73
N GLU A 196 -23.02 -3.09 1.58
CA GLU A 196 -22.93 -3.94 0.37
C GLU A 196 -22.00 -5.15 0.57
N ILE A 197 -20.95 -5.00 1.36
CA ILE A 197 -20.04 -6.09 1.73
C ILE A 197 -20.67 -7.01 2.80
N GLY A 198 -21.57 -6.47 3.64
CA GLY A 198 -22.16 -7.15 4.78
C GLY A 198 -21.29 -7.08 6.05
N VAL A 199 -20.53 -6.00 6.20
CA VAL A 199 -19.70 -5.76 7.40
C VAL A 199 -20.59 -5.36 8.58
N PRO A 200 -20.44 -5.99 9.76
CA PRO A 200 -21.17 -5.59 10.96
C PRO A 200 -20.83 -4.16 11.41
N ASP A 201 -21.80 -3.42 11.94
CA ASP A 201 -21.59 -2.03 12.39
C ASP A 201 -20.46 -1.87 13.41
N GLY A 202 -20.26 -2.86 14.29
CA GLY A 202 -19.16 -2.87 15.26
C GLY A 202 -17.75 -2.95 14.65
N ARG A 203 -17.63 -3.14 13.33
CA ARG A 203 -16.36 -3.14 12.59
C ARG A 203 -16.21 -1.94 11.67
N ARG A 204 -17.14 -0.99 11.70
CA ARG A 204 -17.04 0.30 11.01
C ARG A 204 -16.49 1.32 12.00
N CYS A 205 -15.19 1.62 11.90
CA CYS A 205 -14.55 2.54 12.84
C CYS A 205 -14.07 3.81 12.16
N ARG A 206 -14.24 4.93 12.85
CA ARG A 206 -13.73 6.24 12.43
C ARG A 206 -12.38 6.52 13.07
N ILE A 207 -11.51 7.19 12.33
CA ILE A 207 -10.28 7.76 12.88
C ILE A 207 -10.65 9.11 13.51
N GLU A 208 -10.13 9.38 14.71
CA GLU A 208 -10.34 10.64 15.41
C GLU A 208 -9.00 11.30 15.77
N LEU A 209 -8.95 12.62 15.68
CA LEU A 209 -7.92 13.46 16.26
C LEU A 209 -8.51 14.19 17.47
N ARG A 210 -8.03 13.85 18.67
CA ARG A 210 -8.51 14.44 19.94
C ARG A 210 -10.03 14.33 20.13
N GLY A 211 -10.61 13.16 19.80
CA GLY A 211 -12.04 12.90 19.98
C GLY A 211 -12.94 13.48 18.89
N SER A 212 -12.37 13.93 17.76
CA SER A 212 -13.10 14.54 16.65
C SER A 212 -12.59 14.02 15.30
N THR A 213 -13.48 13.89 14.32
CA THR A 213 -13.11 13.60 12.93
C THR A 213 -12.61 14.85 12.18
N VAL A 214 -12.76 16.05 12.79
CA VAL A 214 -12.26 17.30 12.21
C VAL A 214 -10.74 17.31 12.19
N GLY A 215 -10.16 17.57 11.02
CA GLY A 215 -8.70 17.60 10.80
C GLY A 215 -8.09 16.23 10.52
N VAL A 216 -8.89 15.16 10.51
CA VAL A 216 -8.48 13.86 9.98
C VAL A 216 -8.42 13.97 8.45
N PRO A 217 -7.31 13.54 7.80
CA PRO A 217 -7.22 13.56 6.35
C PRO A 217 -8.32 12.71 5.69
N ASP A 218 -8.77 13.12 4.52
CA ASP A 218 -9.76 12.41 3.70
C ASP A 218 -9.11 11.66 2.52
N ARG A 219 -7.91 12.06 2.09
CA ARG A 219 -7.19 11.42 0.99
C ARG A 219 -6.72 10.01 1.36
N LEU A 220 -6.95 9.04 0.48
CA LEU A 220 -6.62 7.62 0.68
C LEU A 220 -5.16 7.40 1.08
N ASN A 221 -4.23 8.03 0.37
CA ASN A 221 -2.80 7.85 0.64
C ASN A 221 -2.37 8.40 2.00
N LYS A 222 -3.16 9.28 2.61
CA LYS A 222 -2.93 9.82 3.97
C LYS A 222 -3.60 8.95 5.03
N ILE A 223 -4.80 8.46 4.78
CA ILE A 223 -5.42 7.41 5.62
C ILE A 223 -4.50 6.19 5.71
N ILE A 224 -3.94 5.74 4.58
CA ILE A 224 -2.99 4.62 4.50
C ILE A 224 -1.64 4.94 5.16
N GLU A 225 -1.26 6.21 5.34
CA GLU A 225 -0.07 6.57 6.12
C GLU A 225 -0.35 6.54 7.65
N ILE A 226 -1.61 6.61 8.06
CA ILE A 226 -2.02 6.57 9.48
C ILE A 226 -2.11 5.12 9.98
N VAL A 227 -2.63 4.21 9.13
CA VAL A 227 -2.80 2.78 9.44
C VAL A 227 -1.57 1.96 9.09
#